data_AF-A0A080M3J8-F1
#
_entry.id   AF-A0A080M3J8-F1
#
_cell.length_a   1.000
_cell.length_b   1.000
_cell.length_c   1.000
_cell.angle_alpha   90.00
_cell.angle_beta   90.00
_cell.angle_gamma   90.00
#
_symmetry.space_group_name_H-M   'P 1'
#
loop_
_entity.id
_entity.type
_entity.pdbx_description
1 polymer ?
#
loop_
_entity_poly.entity_id
_entity_poly.type
_entity_poly.pdbx_seq_one_letter_code
_entity_poly.pdbx_strand_id
1 'polypeptide(L)'
;MEPDCFRCLALLRRGVLVHCGMLGFLLATSVAAADVPSEAAAERLLALRKEAQAHEHGEGVPRDYARAVKLYCDAARLGDPEAQFSLGWMYANGRGVERDDARAAYFFSLAAKQGHLQSQKMQRFVGDPTPEVPECMRPLLPPPAEDGGDEMLPRNEAQKMVVGLVHQLAPEYGVSPRLALAVIRTESNFNTAALSNKNAQGLMQLIPDTSARFNVKNPFNPEQNLRGGLAYLRWLLAYFEGDVSLVAAAYNAGEGAVNRYRGVPPYAETRGYVQRIIGLFKRDDHPYDARITTPSPELPRIRLGKGAQG
;
A
#
# COMPACT_ATOMS: atom_id res chain seq x y z
N MET A 1 52.70 -38.31 -19.68
CA MET A 1 53.45 -39.36 -18.96
C MET A 1 53.65 -38.84 -17.55
N GLU A 2 52.91 -39.39 -16.59
CA GLU A 2 53.37 -39.39 -15.19
C GLU A 2 54.70 -40.14 -15.11
N PRO A 3 55.45 -40.03 -13.99
CA PRO A 3 55.25 -41.09 -13.01
C PRO A 3 55.45 -40.70 -11.52
N ASP A 4 54.91 -41.59 -10.68
CA ASP A 4 55.44 -42.06 -9.38
C ASP A 4 55.40 -41.13 -8.15
N CYS A 5 55.23 -41.59 -6.91
CA CYS A 5 54.90 -42.87 -6.25
C CYS A 5 55.22 -42.58 -4.77
N PHE A 6 54.36 -42.87 -3.80
CA PHE A 6 54.85 -43.26 -2.46
C PHE A 6 53.83 -44.07 -1.65
N ARG A 7 54.33 -45.22 -1.20
CA ARG A 7 53.79 -46.26 -0.31
C ARG A 7 53.43 -45.68 1.09
N CYS A 8 52.62 -46.29 1.96
CA CYS A 8 52.86 -47.61 2.59
C CYS A 8 51.69 -48.12 3.46
N LEU A 9 51.64 -49.46 3.53
CA LEU A 9 50.96 -50.44 4.41
C LEU A 9 50.26 -50.00 5.72
N ALA A 10 49.11 -50.63 6.04
CA ALA A 10 49.03 -51.72 7.04
C ALA A 10 47.59 -52.26 7.33
N LEU A 11 47.47 -53.61 7.28
CA LEU A 11 46.78 -54.52 8.21
C LEU A 11 45.24 -54.50 8.43
N LEU A 12 44.59 -55.54 7.86
CA LEU A 12 43.69 -56.52 8.50
C LEU A 12 42.95 -56.13 9.81
N ARG A 13 41.61 -56.10 9.78
CA ARG A 13 40.71 -57.09 10.44
C ARG A 13 39.24 -56.64 10.51
N ARG A 14 38.38 -57.61 10.17
CA ARG A 14 37.04 -57.95 10.73
C ARG A 14 35.92 -56.92 10.57
N GLY A 15 34.83 -57.41 10.01
CA GLY A 15 33.68 -56.64 9.60
C GLY A 15 32.71 -56.30 10.72
N VAL A 16 31.84 -55.37 10.38
CA VAL A 16 30.51 -55.17 10.97
C VAL A 16 29.61 -54.72 9.82
N LEU A 17 28.53 -55.47 9.61
CA LEU A 17 27.40 -55.08 8.77
C LEU A 17 26.76 -53.81 9.34
N VAL A 18 26.62 -52.76 8.53
CA VAL A 18 25.65 -51.69 8.79
C VAL A 18 24.90 -51.40 7.51
N HIS A 19 23.57 -51.42 7.62
CA HIS A 19 22.59 -51.20 6.57
C HIS A 19 22.90 -49.99 5.67
N CYS A 20 22.90 -50.24 4.36
CA CYS A 20 22.86 -49.23 3.32
C CYS A 20 21.43 -48.65 3.24
N GLY A 21 21.17 -47.57 3.99
CA GLY A 21 19.98 -46.75 3.78
C GLY A 21 20.21 -45.83 2.58
N MET A 22 19.57 -46.13 1.44
CA MET A 22 19.51 -45.20 0.31
C MET A 22 18.76 -43.93 0.74
N LEU A 23 19.48 -42.84 1.02
CA LEU A 23 18.90 -41.50 1.03
C LEU A 23 18.77 -41.06 -0.44
N GLY A 24 17.58 -41.24 -1.01
CA GLY A 24 17.19 -40.62 -2.27
C GLY A 24 17.05 -39.11 -2.07
N PHE A 25 18.01 -38.34 -2.59
CA PHE A 25 17.97 -36.89 -2.60
C PHE A 25 17.03 -36.43 -3.73
N LEU A 26 15.74 -36.22 -3.41
CA LEU A 26 14.80 -35.57 -4.34
C LEU A 26 15.08 -34.06 -4.33
N LEU A 27 15.87 -33.60 -5.31
CA LEU A 27 15.96 -32.19 -5.67
C LEU A 27 14.61 -31.77 -6.28
N ALA A 28 13.74 -31.18 -5.46
CA ALA A 28 12.57 -30.46 -5.95
C ALA A 28 13.06 -29.16 -6.61
N THR A 29 13.19 -29.16 -7.93
CA THR A 29 13.36 -27.94 -8.72
C THR A 29 12.02 -27.23 -8.78
N SER A 30 11.88 -26.15 -8.00
CA SER A 30 10.73 -25.25 -8.12
C SER A 30 10.84 -24.51 -9.45
N VAL A 31 10.08 -24.96 -10.45
CA VAL A 31 9.73 -24.10 -11.58
C VAL A 31 8.87 -22.97 -11.03
N ALA A 32 9.32 -21.74 -11.17
CA ALA A 32 8.51 -20.57 -10.89
C ALA A 32 7.26 -20.62 -11.79
N ALA A 33 6.11 -20.96 -11.20
CA ALA A 33 4.84 -20.83 -11.87
C ALA A 33 4.63 -19.33 -12.13
N ALA A 34 4.53 -18.96 -13.40
CA ALA A 34 4.07 -17.62 -13.77
C ALA A 34 2.68 -17.41 -13.15
N ASP A 35 2.48 -16.27 -12.51
CA ASP A 35 1.26 -15.92 -11.78
C ASP A 35 0.04 -16.01 -12.71
N VAL A 36 -0.74 -17.08 -12.61
CA VAL A 36 -2.05 -17.17 -13.25
C VAL A 36 -2.97 -16.20 -12.52
N PRO A 37 -3.61 -15.23 -13.23
CA PRO A 37 -4.54 -14.30 -12.60
C PRO A 37 -5.63 -15.06 -11.84
N SER A 38 -5.97 -14.60 -10.63
CA SER A 38 -7.08 -15.19 -9.89
C SER A 38 -8.39 -15.08 -10.69
N GLU A 39 -9.30 -16.02 -10.51
CA GLU A 39 -10.61 -16.04 -11.16
C GLU A 39 -11.35 -14.70 -11.01
N ALA A 40 -11.30 -14.12 -9.80
CA ALA A 40 -11.86 -12.80 -9.52
C ALA A 40 -11.21 -11.65 -10.31
N ALA A 41 -9.91 -11.74 -10.62
CA ALA A 41 -9.22 -10.75 -11.45
C ALA A 41 -9.65 -10.88 -12.92
N ALA A 42 -9.80 -12.11 -13.42
CA ALA A 42 -10.27 -12.38 -14.79
C ALA A 42 -11.73 -11.93 -14.99
N GLU A 43 -12.61 -12.18 -14.02
CA GLU A 43 -14.00 -11.71 -14.05
C GLU A 43 -14.09 -10.18 -14.08
N ARG A 44 -13.26 -9.50 -13.28
CA ARG A 44 -13.20 -8.04 -13.26
C ARG A 44 -12.75 -7.46 -14.59
N LEU A 45 -11.73 -8.04 -15.23
CA LEU A 45 -11.28 -7.64 -16.56
C LEU A 45 -12.38 -7.80 -17.60
N LEU A 46 -13.05 -8.95 -17.60
CA LEU A 46 -14.15 -9.24 -18.51
C LEU A 46 -15.32 -8.27 -18.32
N ALA A 47 -15.69 -7.96 -17.08
CA ALA A 47 -16.77 -7.03 -16.77
C ALA A 47 -16.47 -5.61 -17.31
N LEU A 48 -15.28 -5.08 -17.01
CA LEU A 48 -14.86 -3.75 -17.48
C LEU A 48 -14.86 -3.66 -19.01
N ARG A 49 -14.30 -4.68 -19.68
CA ARG A 49 -14.26 -4.72 -21.15
C ARG A 49 -15.65 -4.81 -21.76
N LYS A 50 -16.55 -5.64 -21.21
CA LYS A 50 -17.93 -5.75 -21.69
C LYS A 50 -18.71 -4.45 -21.52
N GLU A 51 -18.56 -3.77 -20.37
CA GLU A 51 -19.19 -2.46 -20.15
C GLU A 51 -18.65 -1.41 -21.14
N ALA A 52 -17.34 -1.42 -21.40
CA ALA A 52 -16.72 -0.54 -22.39
C ALA A 52 -17.28 -0.78 -23.81
N GLN A 53 -17.37 -2.05 -24.23
CA GLN A 53 -17.95 -2.44 -25.52
C GLN A 53 -19.42 -2.01 -25.64
N ALA A 54 -20.20 -2.16 -24.57
CA ALA A 54 -21.59 -1.74 -24.53
C ALA A 54 -21.73 -0.23 -24.76
N HIS A 55 -20.91 0.59 -24.10
CA HIS A 55 -20.88 2.03 -24.32
C HIS A 55 -20.31 2.44 -25.69
N GLU A 56 -19.33 1.72 -26.23
CA GLU A 56 -18.76 1.99 -27.55
C GLU A 56 -19.77 1.75 -28.67
N HIS A 57 -20.50 0.63 -28.61
CA HIS A 57 -21.41 0.21 -29.68
C HIS A 57 -22.85 0.67 -29.44
N GLY A 58 -23.22 0.96 -28.19
CA GLY A 58 -24.59 1.27 -27.76
C GLY A 58 -25.43 0.02 -27.51
N GLU A 59 -24.81 -1.06 -27.00
CA GLU A 59 -25.49 -2.34 -26.75
C GLU A 59 -26.14 -2.35 -25.37
N GLY A 60 -27.47 -2.22 -25.32
CA GLY A 60 -28.22 -2.20 -24.05
C GLY A 60 -28.05 -0.92 -23.21
N VAL A 61 -27.15 -0.02 -23.62
CA VAL A 61 -26.93 1.31 -23.02
C VAL A 61 -26.78 2.38 -24.11
N PRO A 62 -27.06 3.66 -23.82
CA PRO A 62 -26.74 4.75 -24.74
C PRO A 62 -25.25 4.76 -25.09
N ARG A 63 -24.96 5.03 -26.36
CA ARG A 63 -23.59 5.12 -26.85
C ARG A 63 -22.87 6.30 -26.19
N ASP A 64 -21.71 6.02 -25.60
CA ASP A 64 -20.87 7.00 -24.93
C ASP A 64 -19.39 6.62 -25.13
N TYR A 65 -18.75 7.21 -26.14
CA TYR A 65 -17.37 6.91 -26.46
C TYR A 65 -16.40 7.36 -25.36
N ALA A 66 -16.69 8.46 -24.65
CA ALA A 66 -15.82 8.95 -23.58
C ALA A 66 -15.83 7.98 -22.39
N ARG A 67 -17.01 7.47 -22.03
CA ARG A 67 -17.16 6.42 -21.03
C ARG A 67 -16.47 5.12 -21.45
N ALA A 68 -16.61 4.71 -22.71
CA ALA A 68 -15.93 3.54 -23.24
C ALA A 68 -14.40 3.66 -23.15
N VAL A 69 -13.81 4.80 -23.53
CA VAL A 69 -12.37 5.07 -23.39
C VAL A 69 -11.92 4.91 -21.94
N LYS A 70 -12.67 5.47 -20.98
CA LYS A 70 -12.32 5.38 -19.56
C LYS A 70 -12.31 3.92 -19.06
N LEU A 71 -13.34 3.15 -19.40
CA LEU A 71 -13.47 1.74 -19.00
C LEU A 71 -12.41 0.85 -19.66
N TYR A 72 -12.12 1.09 -20.95
CA TYR A 72 -11.02 0.39 -21.61
C TYR A 72 -9.68 0.75 -20.98
N CYS A 73 -9.44 2.01 -20.57
CA CYS A 73 -8.23 2.38 -19.84
C CYS A 73 -8.13 1.67 -18.48
N ASP A 74 -9.24 1.51 -17.75
CA ASP A 74 -9.27 0.74 -16.50
C ASP A 74 -8.89 -0.74 -16.74
N ALA A 75 -9.46 -1.38 -17.76
CA ALA A 75 -9.14 -2.76 -18.12
C ALA A 75 -7.69 -2.92 -18.65
N ALA A 76 -7.23 -1.98 -19.49
CA ALA A 76 -5.89 -1.97 -20.06
C ALA A 76 -4.80 -1.83 -18.98
N ARG A 77 -5.03 -1.03 -17.93
CA ARG A 77 -4.15 -0.91 -16.75
C ARG A 77 -4.04 -2.21 -15.95
N LEU A 78 -5.10 -3.00 -15.95
CA LEU A 78 -5.12 -4.32 -15.32
C LEU A 78 -4.57 -5.42 -16.25
N GLY A 79 -4.05 -5.05 -17.42
CA GLY A 79 -3.34 -5.95 -18.33
C GLY A 79 -4.20 -6.53 -19.47
N ASP A 80 -5.47 -6.18 -19.61
CA ASP A 80 -6.33 -6.78 -20.64
C ASP A 80 -5.88 -6.37 -22.07
N PRO A 81 -5.43 -7.33 -22.91
CA PRO A 81 -4.87 -7.02 -24.23
C PRO A 81 -5.94 -6.59 -25.25
N GLU A 82 -7.19 -7.03 -25.08
CA GLU A 82 -8.31 -6.63 -25.93
C GLU A 82 -8.68 -5.16 -25.69
N ALA A 83 -8.72 -4.72 -24.43
CA ALA A 83 -8.95 -3.33 -24.06
C ALA A 83 -7.81 -2.41 -24.54
N GLN A 84 -6.56 -2.88 -24.46
CA GLN A 84 -5.42 -2.17 -25.04
C GLN A 84 -5.57 -2.04 -26.56
N PHE A 85 -5.97 -3.10 -27.26
CA PHE A 85 -6.27 -3.00 -28.70
C PHE A 85 -7.40 -2.00 -28.99
N SER A 86 -8.51 -2.07 -28.26
CA SER A 86 -9.65 -1.15 -28.44
C SER A 86 -9.22 0.31 -28.25
N LEU A 87 -8.40 0.63 -27.24
CA LEU A 87 -7.86 1.98 -27.08
C LEU A 87 -7.00 2.40 -28.27
N GLY A 88 -6.11 1.52 -28.75
CA GLY A 88 -5.31 1.80 -29.93
C GLY A 88 -6.19 2.12 -31.15
N TRP A 89 -7.27 1.36 -31.32
CA TRP A 89 -8.25 1.56 -32.39
C TRP A 89 -8.99 2.91 -32.23
N MET A 90 -9.42 3.25 -31.02
CA MET A 90 -10.13 4.50 -30.72
C MET A 90 -9.25 5.73 -30.97
N TYR A 91 -7.97 5.70 -30.56
CA TYR A 91 -7.02 6.77 -30.84
C TYR A 91 -6.69 6.89 -32.34
N ALA A 92 -6.54 5.79 -33.07
CA ALA A 92 -6.27 5.83 -34.51
C ALA A 92 -7.44 6.41 -35.33
N ASN A 93 -8.67 6.30 -34.81
CA ASN A 93 -9.89 6.75 -35.48
C ASN A 93 -10.51 8.01 -34.87
N GLY A 94 -9.95 8.54 -33.77
CA GLY A 94 -10.52 9.67 -33.05
C GLY A 94 -11.92 9.42 -32.48
N ARG A 95 -12.20 8.20 -31.96
CA ARG A 95 -13.50 7.89 -31.33
C ARG A 95 -13.45 8.16 -29.83
N GLY A 96 -14.20 9.14 -29.36
CA GLY A 96 -14.25 9.50 -27.93
C GLY A 96 -12.99 10.19 -27.39
N VAL A 97 -11.96 10.32 -28.23
CA VAL A 97 -10.70 11.02 -28.01
C VAL A 97 -10.29 11.69 -29.32
N GLU A 98 -9.42 12.69 -29.24
CA GLU A 98 -8.76 13.22 -30.45
C GLU A 98 -7.89 12.13 -31.09
N ARG A 99 -7.83 12.15 -32.43
CA ARG A 99 -6.99 11.20 -33.16
C ARG A 99 -5.52 11.43 -32.81
N ASP A 100 -4.84 10.36 -32.40
CA ASP A 100 -3.43 10.38 -32.01
C ASP A 100 -2.78 9.04 -32.38
N ASP A 101 -2.13 9.02 -33.54
CA ASP A 101 -1.52 7.80 -34.09
C ASP A 101 -0.35 7.32 -33.21
N ALA A 102 0.40 8.21 -32.55
CA ALA A 102 1.50 7.83 -31.66
C ALA A 102 1.01 7.14 -30.37
N ARG A 103 -0.11 7.61 -29.78
CA ARG A 103 -0.79 6.90 -28.69
C ARG A 103 -1.41 5.60 -29.17
N ALA A 104 -1.98 5.57 -30.36
CA ALA A 104 -2.49 4.33 -30.94
C ALA A 104 -1.37 3.28 -31.07
N ALA A 105 -0.20 3.68 -31.56
CA ALA A 105 0.99 2.84 -31.66
C ALA A 105 1.46 2.33 -30.29
N TYR A 106 1.41 3.16 -29.24
CA TYR A 106 1.70 2.73 -27.86
C TYR A 106 0.79 1.59 -27.42
N PHE A 107 -0.53 1.76 -27.55
CA PHE A 107 -1.51 0.76 -27.11
C PHE A 107 -1.45 -0.53 -27.94
N PHE A 108 -1.28 -0.43 -29.26
CA PHE A 108 -1.06 -1.60 -30.10
C PHE A 108 0.28 -2.30 -29.77
N SER A 109 1.34 -1.57 -29.42
CA SER A 109 2.61 -2.16 -28.95
C SER A 109 2.41 -2.97 -27.68
N LEU A 110 1.66 -2.42 -26.72
CA LEU A 110 1.40 -3.08 -25.44
C LEU A 110 0.60 -4.38 -25.62
N ALA A 111 -0.49 -4.34 -26.39
CA ALA A 111 -1.30 -5.53 -26.68
C ALA A 111 -0.53 -6.59 -27.50
N ALA A 112 0.28 -6.16 -28.46
CA ALA A 112 1.08 -7.06 -29.29
C ALA A 112 2.15 -7.82 -28.50
N LYS A 113 2.77 -7.19 -27.49
CA LYS A 113 3.72 -7.83 -26.56
C LYS A 113 3.05 -8.95 -25.76
N GLN A 114 1.73 -8.90 -25.59
CA GLN A 114 0.91 -9.94 -24.97
C GLN A 114 0.34 -10.95 -25.98
N GLY A 115 0.78 -10.91 -27.23
CA GLY A 115 0.34 -11.85 -28.27
C GLY A 115 -0.92 -11.46 -29.04
N HIS A 116 -1.45 -10.23 -28.87
CA HIS A 116 -2.65 -9.80 -29.59
C HIS A 116 -2.35 -9.59 -31.09
N LEU A 117 -2.79 -10.55 -31.92
CA LEU A 117 -2.46 -10.63 -33.34
C LEU A 117 -2.94 -9.42 -34.15
N GLN A 118 -4.11 -8.88 -33.80
CA GLN A 118 -4.67 -7.76 -34.55
C GLN A 118 -3.87 -6.48 -34.25
N SER A 119 -3.36 -6.33 -33.02
CA SER A 119 -2.50 -5.20 -32.66
C SER A 119 -1.17 -5.23 -33.40
N GLN A 120 -0.56 -6.41 -33.54
CA GLN A 120 0.67 -6.58 -34.35
C GLN A 120 0.45 -6.12 -35.79
N LYS A 121 -0.70 -6.47 -36.38
CA LYS A 121 -1.07 -6.02 -37.73
C LYS A 121 -1.35 -4.53 -37.80
N MET A 122 -1.86 -3.92 -36.73
CA MET A 122 -2.25 -2.50 -36.73
C MET A 122 -1.07 -1.54 -36.56
N GLN A 123 0.02 -1.95 -35.89
CA GLN A 123 1.20 -1.10 -35.68
C GLN A 123 1.76 -0.49 -36.97
N ARG A 124 1.71 -1.23 -38.07
CA ARG A 124 2.20 -0.76 -39.39
C ARG A 124 1.45 0.46 -39.95
N PHE A 125 0.30 0.82 -39.38
CA PHE A 125 -0.55 1.92 -39.86
C PHE A 125 -0.48 3.19 -39.01
N VAL A 126 0.18 3.15 -37.85
CA VAL A 126 0.13 4.24 -36.86
C VAL A 126 1.51 4.83 -36.51
N GLY A 127 2.57 4.39 -37.19
CA GLY A 127 3.92 4.87 -36.96
C GLY A 127 4.50 4.38 -35.62
N ASP A 128 5.46 5.13 -35.08
CA ASP A 128 6.17 4.76 -33.87
C ASP A 128 5.38 5.11 -32.60
N PRO A 129 5.45 4.27 -31.54
CA PRO A 129 4.79 4.56 -30.27
C PRO A 129 5.39 5.80 -29.62
N THR A 130 4.53 6.61 -28.99
CA THR A 130 5.00 7.71 -28.13
C THR A 130 5.93 7.17 -27.02
N PRO A 131 7.04 7.86 -26.72
CA PRO A 131 7.89 7.51 -25.58
C PRO A 131 7.20 7.80 -24.23
N GLU A 132 6.15 8.62 -24.23
CA GLU A 132 5.39 8.97 -23.04
C GLU A 132 4.30 7.93 -22.75
N VAL A 133 4.19 7.48 -21.49
CA VAL A 133 3.05 6.66 -21.07
C VAL A 133 1.77 7.52 -21.14
N PRO A 134 0.73 7.11 -21.90
CA PRO A 134 -0.53 7.84 -21.99
C PRO A 134 -1.13 8.08 -20.61
N GLU A 135 -1.77 9.24 -20.41
CA GLU A 135 -2.26 9.68 -19.09
C GLU A 135 -3.10 8.61 -18.38
N CYS A 136 -4.02 7.96 -19.11
CA CYS A 136 -4.89 6.94 -18.53
C CYS A 136 -4.18 5.62 -18.17
N MET A 137 -2.95 5.41 -18.64
CA MET A 137 -2.09 4.25 -18.38
C MET A 137 -1.00 4.54 -17.34
N ARG A 138 -0.81 5.80 -16.97
CA ARG A 138 0.04 6.14 -15.83
C ARG A 138 -0.57 5.48 -14.60
N PRO A 139 0.24 5.02 -13.63
CA PRO A 139 -0.28 4.62 -12.34
C PRO A 139 -1.23 5.71 -11.87
N LEU A 140 -2.42 5.32 -11.37
CA LEU A 140 -3.27 6.24 -10.63
C LEU A 140 -2.49 6.64 -9.37
N LEU A 141 -1.53 7.55 -9.53
CA LEU A 141 -1.16 8.45 -8.48
C LEU A 141 -2.49 9.04 -8.01
N PRO A 142 -2.75 9.09 -6.70
CA PRO A 142 -3.91 9.81 -6.19
C PRO A 142 -3.96 11.16 -6.93
N PRO A 143 -5.16 11.65 -7.31
CA PRO A 143 -5.29 12.85 -8.13
C PRO A 143 -4.33 13.89 -7.56
N PRO A 144 -3.51 14.54 -8.40
CA PRO A 144 -2.59 15.56 -7.92
C PRO A 144 -3.45 16.47 -7.06
N ALA A 145 -3.11 16.51 -5.77
CA ALA A 145 -3.84 17.32 -4.82
C ALA A 145 -3.97 18.68 -5.48
N GLU A 146 -5.22 19.12 -5.68
CA GLU A 146 -5.49 20.50 -6.04
C GLU A 146 -4.58 21.33 -5.12
N ASP A 147 -3.75 22.15 -5.78
CA ASP A 147 -2.82 23.11 -5.19
C ASP A 147 -1.94 22.70 -3.97
N GLY A 148 -1.39 21.48 -3.96
CA GLY A 148 -0.26 21.17 -3.08
C GLY A 148 0.07 19.68 -2.99
N GLY A 149 1.16 19.24 -3.61
CA GLY A 149 1.57 17.82 -3.67
C GLY A 149 1.41 17.09 -2.33
N ASP A 150 1.03 15.79 -2.37
CA ASP A 150 0.72 14.99 -1.16
C ASP A 150 1.80 15.19 -0.11
N GLU A 151 1.48 15.90 0.97
CA GLU A 151 2.44 16.32 2.00
C GLU A 151 3.14 15.11 2.66
N MET A 152 2.55 13.93 2.46
CA MET A 152 3.06 12.63 2.88
C MET A 152 4.23 12.10 2.05
N LEU A 153 4.56 12.72 0.91
CA LEU A 153 5.69 12.30 0.07
C LEU A 153 7.02 12.65 0.76
N PRO A 154 7.99 11.70 0.78
CA PRO A 154 9.29 11.95 1.36
C PRO A 154 10.07 12.98 0.54
N ARG A 155 10.68 13.96 1.22
CA ARG A 155 11.41 15.08 0.61
C ARG A 155 12.92 14.84 0.50
N ASN A 156 13.44 13.82 1.17
CA ASN A 156 14.86 13.46 1.17
C ASN A 156 15.06 11.97 1.49
N GLU A 157 16.28 11.47 1.35
CA GLU A 157 16.62 10.06 1.59
C GLU A 157 16.32 9.60 3.02
N ALA A 158 16.55 10.45 4.03
CA ALA A 158 16.24 10.11 5.41
C ALA A 158 14.73 9.87 5.61
N GLN A 159 13.88 10.71 5.00
CA GLN A 159 12.43 10.52 5.01
C GLN A 159 12.02 9.27 4.24
N LYS A 160 12.67 8.96 3.10
CA LYS A 160 12.40 7.72 2.35
C LYS A 160 12.66 6.47 3.20
N MET A 161 13.74 6.44 3.99
CA MET A 161 14.02 5.33 4.91
C MET A 161 12.93 5.17 5.96
N VAL A 162 12.47 6.27 6.57
CA VAL A 162 11.38 6.23 7.56
C VAL A 162 10.07 5.77 6.91
N VAL A 163 9.73 6.29 5.73
CA VAL A 163 8.53 5.89 4.99
C VAL A 163 8.56 4.40 4.65
N GLY A 164 9.70 3.88 4.16
CA GLY A 164 9.88 2.46 3.89
C GLY A 164 9.67 1.60 5.15
N LEU A 165 10.24 2.02 6.28
CA LEU A 165 10.07 1.33 7.55
C LEU A 165 8.60 1.33 8.03
N VAL A 166 7.86 2.42 7.83
CA VAL A 166 6.43 2.49 8.16
C VAL A 166 5.61 1.55 7.29
N HIS A 167 5.87 1.50 5.98
CA HIS A 167 5.19 0.56 5.09
C HIS A 167 5.47 -0.90 5.42
N GLN A 168 6.66 -1.20 5.94
CA GLN A 168 7.01 -2.53 6.41
C GLN A 168 6.29 -2.88 7.72
N LEU A 169 6.34 -2.00 8.73
CA LEU A 169 5.94 -2.34 10.09
C LEU A 169 4.47 -2.09 10.39
N ALA A 170 3.85 -1.02 9.87
CA ALA A 170 2.49 -0.65 10.25
C ALA A 170 1.43 -1.76 9.99
N PRO A 171 1.50 -2.53 8.89
CA PRO A 171 0.60 -3.66 8.66
C PRO A 171 0.69 -4.76 9.73
N GLU A 172 1.86 -5.01 10.32
CA GLU A 172 2.04 -6.00 11.41
C GLU A 172 1.20 -5.65 12.66
N TYR A 173 0.91 -4.36 12.85
CA TYR A 173 0.10 -3.85 13.96
C TYR A 173 -1.37 -3.62 13.56
N GLY A 174 -1.74 -3.90 12.31
CA GLY A 174 -3.06 -3.56 11.78
C GLY A 174 -3.30 -2.05 11.72
N VAL A 175 -2.25 -1.24 11.57
CA VAL A 175 -2.32 0.22 11.48
C VAL A 175 -2.07 0.66 10.05
N SER A 176 -2.86 1.59 9.53
CA SER A 176 -2.66 2.18 8.20
C SER A 176 -1.31 2.89 8.15
N PRO A 177 -0.45 2.61 7.15
CA PRO A 177 0.78 3.36 6.93
C PRO A 177 0.53 4.87 6.83
N ARG A 178 -0.58 5.30 6.21
CA ARG A 178 -0.90 6.73 6.07
C ARG A 178 -1.21 7.39 7.42
N LEU A 179 -1.91 6.70 8.32
CA LEU A 179 -2.18 7.21 9.67
C LEU A 179 -0.89 7.33 10.49
N ALA A 180 -0.04 6.29 10.45
CA ALA A 180 1.25 6.32 11.13
C ALA A 180 2.15 7.45 10.62
N LEU A 181 2.20 7.64 9.29
CA LEU A 181 2.94 8.75 8.69
C LEU A 181 2.34 10.11 9.07
N ALA A 182 1.01 10.25 9.16
CA ALA A 182 0.36 11.50 9.58
C ALA A 182 0.76 11.89 11.01
N VAL A 183 0.84 10.90 11.91
CA VAL A 183 1.37 11.08 13.27
C VAL A 183 2.84 11.48 13.22
N ILE A 184 3.71 10.74 12.53
CA ILE A 184 5.16 11.07 12.43
C ILE A 184 5.40 12.47 11.87
N ARG A 185 4.65 12.85 10.82
CA ARG A 185 4.71 14.17 10.20
C ARG A 185 4.37 15.26 11.22
N THR A 186 3.32 15.06 12.00
CA THR A 186 2.82 16.03 12.98
C THR A 186 3.72 16.11 14.22
N GLU A 187 4.27 14.98 14.66
CA GLU A 187 5.03 14.86 15.91
C GLU A 187 6.49 15.30 15.76
N SER A 188 7.19 14.79 14.74
CA SER A 188 8.64 15.00 14.59
C SER A 188 9.02 15.59 13.24
N ASN A 189 8.07 15.67 12.29
CA ASN A 189 8.36 15.92 10.88
C ASN A 189 9.49 15.00 10.36
N PHE A 190 9.43 13.71 10.73
CA PHE A 190 10.40 12.66 10.40
C PHE A 190 11.78 12.79 11.06
N ASN A 191 11.95 13.66 12.06
CA ASN A 191 13.20 13.76 12.82
C ASN A 191 13.31 12.60 13.84
N THR A 192 14.21 11.67 13.57
CA THR A 192 14.47 10.50 14.43
C THR A 192 15.06 10.85 15.79
N ALA A 193 15.68 12.02 15.91
CA ALA A 193 16.31 12.53 17.13
C ALA A 193 15.44 13.58 17.85
N ALA A 194 14.17 13.76 17.47
CA ALA A 194 13.32 14.78 18.05
C ALA A 194 13.12 14.62 19.56
N LEU A 195 13.20 15.72 20.29
CA LEU A 195 12.96 15.80 21.73
C LEU A 195 12.11 17.04 22.03
N SER A 196 10.92 16.85 22.62
CA SER A 196 10.08 17.98 23.05
C SER A 196 10.42 18.48 24.46
N ASN A 197 9.88 19.65 24.79
CA ASN A 197 9.90 20.19 26.16
C ASN A 197 9.15 19.31 27.19
N LYS A 198 8.26 18.42 26.75
CA LYS A 198 7.54 17.43 27.57
C LYS A 198 8.29 16.09 27.63
N ASN A 199 9.55 16.05 27.21
CA ASN A 199 10.38 14.85 27.12
C ASN A 199 9.78 13.75 26.22
N ALA A 200 9.05 14.16 25.18
CA ALA A 200 8.56 13.25 24.14
C ALA A 200 9.69 13.00 23.13
N GLN A 201 9.91 11.75 22.73
CA GLN A 201 11.17 11.32 22.11
C GLN A 201 10.96 10.62 20.77
N GLY A 202 11.87 10.89 19.83
CA GLY A 202 11.99 10.21 18.55
C GLY A 202 10.87 10.51 17.54
N LEU A 203 10.76 9.64 16.54
CA LEU A 203 9.89 9.80 15.36
C LEU A 203 8.42 10.06 15.71
N MET A 204 7.88 9.33 16.67
CA MET A 204 6.48 9.38 17.07
C MET A 204 6.29 10.09 18.41
N GLN A 205 7.31 10.81 18.90
CA GLN A 205 7.29 11.59 20.14
C GLN A 205 6.70 10.81 21.32
N LEU A 206 7.27 9.65 21.62
CA LEU A 206 6.83 8.84 22.77
C LEU A 206 7.37 9.45 24.06
N ILE A 207 6.50 9.67 25.04
CA ILE A 207 6.92 10.01 26.40
C ILE A 207 7.48 8.76 27.12
N PRO A 208 8.26 8.92 28.22
CA PRO A 208 8.90 7.79 28.91
C PRO A 208 7.91 6.72 29.39
N ASP A 209 6.76 7.12 29.94
CA ASP A 209 5.75 6.19 30.45
C ASP A 209 5.15 5.34 29.32
N THR A 210 4.87 5.95 28.17
CA THR A 210 4.42 5.24 26.96
C THR A 210 5.52 4.29 26.44
N SER A 211 6.77 4.75 26.42
CA SER A 211 7.92 3.91 26.02
C SER A 211 8.06 2.69 26.92
N ALA A 212 7.94 2.85 28.24
CA ALA A 212 7.95 1.75 29.20
C ALA A 212 6.76 0.79 28.97
N ARG A 213 5.55 1.34 28.79
CA ARG A 213 4.32 0.56 28.54
C ARG A 213 4.42 -0.31 27.29
N PHE A 214 5.09 0.16 26.24
CA PHE A 214 5.21 -0.54 24.96
C PHE A 214 6.62 -1.07 24.65
N ASN A 215 7.43 -1.29 25.70
CA ASN A 215 8.74 -1.96 25.64
C ASN A 215 9.75 -1.30 24.66
N VAL A 216 9.77 0.03 24.61
CA VAL A 216 10.76 0.81 23.86
C VAL A 216 11.95 1.13 24.77
N LYS A 217 13.10 0.53 24.48
CA LYS A 217 14.34 0.72 25.28
C LYS A 217 15.15 1.92 24.81
N ASN A 218 15.25 2.10 23.50
CA ASN A 218 15.91 3.26 22.89
C ASN A 218 14.90 4.01 22.00
N PRO A 219 14.26 5.08 22.51
CA PRO A 219 13.27 5.83 21.77
C PRO A 219 13.86 6.71 20.65
N PHE A 220 15.19 6.83 20.55
CA PHE A 220 15.85 7.49 19.42
C PHE A 220 16.27 6.50 18.31
N ASN A 221 16.15 5.18 18.56
CA ASN A 221 16.25 4.21 17.49
C ASN A 221 14.92 4.24 16.67
N PRO A 222 14.98 4.54 15.36
CA PRO A 222 13.78 4.72 14.54
C PRO A 222 12.81 3.53 14.56
N GLU A 223 13.34 2.31 14.46
CA GLU A 223 12.53 1.10 14.47
C GLU A 223 11.89 0.85 15.83
N GLN A 224 12.64 0.94 16.93
CA GLN A 224 12.06 0.75 18.26
C GLN A 224 10.99 1.79 18.58
N ASN A 225 11.25 3.06 18.26
CA ASN A 225 10.29 4.14 18.45
C ASN A 225 9.00 3.89 17.65
N LEU A 226 9.16 3.54 16.38
CA LEU A 226 8.03 3.25 15.49
C LEU A 226 7.23 2.03 15.98
N ARG A 227 7.88 0.92 16.37
CA ARG A 227 7.19 -0.25 16.93
C ARG A 227 6.39 0.10 18.18
N GLY A 228 6.94 0.91 19.08
CA GLY A 228 6.24 1.39 20.27
C GLY A 228 5.04 2.28 19.94
N GLY A 229 5.22 3.24 19.03
CA GLY A 229 4.14 4.13 18.61
C GLY A 229 3.03 3.41 17.85
N LEU A 230 3.37 2.44 17.00
CA LEU A 230 2.38 1.58 16.32
C LEU A 230 1.63 0.68 17.31
N ALA A 231 2.31 0.14 18.32
CA ALA A 231 1.66 -0.62 19.39
C ALA A 231 0.67 0.25 20.17
N TYR A 232 1.05 1.50 20.47
CA TYR A 232 0.19 2.45 21.15
C TYR A 232 -1.02 2.85 20.29
N LEU A 233 -0.81 3.18 19.01
CA LEU A 233 -1.89 3.47 18.07
C LEU A 233 -2.86 2.30 17.91
N ARG A 234 -2.35 1.07 17.76
CA ARG A 234 -3.18 -0.15 17.71
C ARG A 234 -4.06 -0.27 18.95
N TRP A 235 -3.49 -0.02 20.13
CA TRP A 235 -4.24 -0.05 21.39
C TRP A 235 -5.33 1.04 21.43
N LEU A 236 -5.01 2.28 21.05
CA LEU A 236 -5.97 3.38 20.99
C LEU A 236 -7.09 3.13 19.98
N LEU A 237 -6.76 2.60 18.80
CA LEU A 237 -7.72 2.24 17.76
C LEU A 237 -8.73 1.22 18.27
N ALA A 238 -8.29 0.21 19.02
CA ALA A 238 -9.19 -0.72 19.66
C ALA A 238 -10.01 -0.07 20.80
N TYR A 239 -9.36 0.79 21.60
CA TYR A 239 -9.99 1.45 22.75
C TYR A 239 -11.11 2.44 22.35
N PHE A 240 -10.96 3.13 21.21
CA PHE A 240 -11.94 4.08 20.66
C PHE A 240 -12.70 3.55 19.44
N GLU A 241 -12.66 2.23 19.20
CA GLU A 241 -13.37 1.56 18.11
C GLU A 241 -13.18 2.23 16.74
N GLY A 242 -11.94 2.60 16.43
CA GLY A 242 -11.57 3.14 15.13
C GLY A 242 -11.91 4.62 14.89
N ASP A 243 -12.47 5.35 15.87
CA ASP A 243 -12.72 6.79 15.73
C ASP A 243 -11.39 7.56 15.77
N VAL A 244 -10.91 7.97 14.59
CA VAL A 244 -9.58 8.57 14.41
C VAL A 244 -9.46 9.91 15.14
N SER A 245 -10.56 10.65 15.29
CA SER A 245 -10.55 11.91 16.02
C SER A 245 -10.27 11.69 17.51
N LEU A 246 -10.90 10.68 18.11
CA LEU A 246 -10.66 10.30 19.50
C LEU A 246 -9.26 9.70 19.69
N VAL A 247 -8.83 8.85 18.74
CA VAL A 247 -7.47 8.26 18.74
C VAL A 247 -6.40 9.34 18.68
N ALA A 248 -6.51 10.29 17.75
CA ALA A 248 -5.56 11.39 17.63
C ALA A 248 -5.56 12.28 18.89
N ALA A 249 -6.75 12.56 19.46
CA ALA A 249 -6.85 13.32 20.70
C ALA A 249 -6.19 12.59 21.88
N ALA A 250 -6.39 11.28 21.99
CA ALA A 250 -5.79 10.46 23.04
C ALA A 250 -4.28 10.26 22.86
N TYR A 251 -3.81 10.20 21.61
CA TYR A 251 -2.38 10.15 21.33
C TYR A 251 -1.66 11.40 21.85
N ASN A 252 -2.25 12.58 21.64
CA ASN A 252 -1.68 13.86 22.06
C ASN A 252 -1.91 14.19 23.55
N ALA A 253 -3.11 13.94 24.08
CA ALA A 253 -3.54 14.41 25.41
C ALA A 253 -3.80 13.29 26.43
N GLY A 254 -3.67 12.03 26.03
CA GLY A 254 -3.99 10.85 26.82
C GLY A 254 -5.46 10.43 26.75
N GLU A 255 -5.70 9.12 26.79
CA GLU A 255 -7.03 8.50 26.76
C GLU A 255 -7.90 8.93 27.96
N GLY A 256 -7.27 9.18 29.11
CA GLY A 256 -7.96 9.67 30.31
C GLY A 256 -8.57 11.07 30.11
N ALA A 257 -7.89 11.94 29.36
CA ALA A 257 -8.43 13.27 29.04
C ALA A 257 -9.63 13.15 28.10
N VAL A 258 -9.54 12.30 27.08
CA VAL A 258 -10.66 12.03 26.15
C VAL A 258 -11.88 11.49 26.89
N ASN A 259 -11.67 10.54 27.82
CA ASN A 259 -12.74 10.01 28.67
C ASN A 259 -13.36 11.10 29.56
N ARG A 260 -12.54 11.88 30.26
CA ARG A 260 -13.00 12.96 31.15
C ARG A 260 -13.88 13.98 30.42
N TYR A 261 -13.48 14.37 29.20
CA TYR A 261 -14.23 15.34 28.40
C TYR A 261 -15.28 14.70 27.50
N ARG A 262 -15.40 13.38 27.49
CA ARG A 262 -16.31 12.62 26.62
C ARG A 262 -16.19 13.02 25.15
N GLY A 263 -14.96 13.12 24.66
CA GLY A 263 -14.66 13.53 23.30
C GLY A 263 -13.31 14.20 23.19
N VAL A 264 -13.08 14.92 22.09
CA VAL A 264 -11.85 15.70 21.90
C VAL A 264 -11.78 16.80 22.98
N PRO A 265 -10.77 16.79 23.87
CA PRO A 265 -10.64 17.79 24.93
C PRO A 265 -10.62 19.22 24.38
N PRO A 266 -11.11 20.22 25.13
CA PRO A 266 -11.15 21.62 24.71
C PRO A 266 -9.76 22.30 24.75
N TYR A 267 -8.68 21.54 24.60
CA TYR A 267 -7.32 22.05 24.53
C TYR A 267 -7.02 22.50 23.10
N ALA A 268 -6.55 23.74 22.94
CA ALA A 268 -6.23 24.28 21.62
C ALA A 268 -5.16 23.44 20.89
N GLU A 269 -4.13 22.99 21.63
CA GLU A 269 -3.08 22.10 21.12
C GLU A 269 -3.68 20.80 20.54
N THR A 270 -4.53 20.13 21.31
CA THR A 270 -5.14 18.85 20.93
C THR A 270 -6.15 18.99 19.79
N ARG A 271 -6.98 20.04 19.78
CA ARG A 271 -7.90 20.30 18.66
C ARG A 271 -7.15 20.55 17.36
N GLY A 272 -6.10 21.37 17.41
CA GLY A 272 -5.23 21.61 16.26
C GLY A 272 -4.50 20.35 15.82
N TYR A 273 -4.08 19.51 16.76
CA TYR A 273 -3.47 18.21 16.47
C TYR A 273 -4.45 17.28 15.72
N VAL A 274 -5.67 17.10 16.22
CA VAL A 274 -6.71 16.29 15.57
C VAL A 274 -6.99 16.78 14.15
N GLN A 275 -7.17 18.09 13.97
CA GLN A 275 -7.40 18.68 12.64
C GLN A 275 -6.28 18.37 11.66
N ARG A 276 -5.01 18.46 12.09
CA ARG A 276 -3.86 18.10 11.26
C ARG A 276 -3.85 16.62 10.90
N ILE A 277 -4.09 15.73 11.87
CA ILE A 277 -4.13 14.28 11.61
C ILE A 277 -5.25 13.94 10.61
N ILE A 278 -6.46 14.48 10.79
CA ILE A 278 -7.57 14.24 9.86
C ILE A 278 -7.26 14.79 8.47
N GLY A 279 -6.67 15.99 8.36
CA GLY A 279 -6.26 16.56 7.07
C GLY A 279 -5.22 15.71 6.33
N LEU A 280 -4.24 15.17 7.05
CA LEU A 280 -3.19 14.31 6.48
C LEU A 280 -3.71 12.90 6.16
N PHE A 281 -4.49 12.30 7.06
CA PHE A 281 -5.01 10.93 6.91
C PHE A 281 -6.18 10.85 5.91
N LYS A 282 -6.97 11.92 5.79
CA LYS A 282 -8.14 12.08 4.89
C LYS A 282 -9.32 11.15 5.19
N ARG A 283 -9.39 10.61 6.41
CA ARG A 283 -10.50 9.80 6.93
C ARG A 283 -10.69 10.09 8.42
N ASP A 284 -11.89 9.85 8.91
CA ASP A 284 -12.27 9.95 10.33
C ASP A 284 -12.42 8.59 11.02
N ASP A 285 -12.37 7.50 10.25
CA ASP A 285 -12.49 6.11 10.70
C ASP A 285 -11.27 5.26 10.30
N HIS A 286 -11.03 4.20 11.07
CA HIS A 286 -9.98 3.23 10.81
C HIS A 286 -10.39 1.82 11.30
N PRO A 287 -10.17 0.74 10.52
CA PRO A 287 -10.42 -0.63 10.98
C PRO A 287 -9.63 -0.97 12.24
N TYR A 288 -10.18 -1.76 13.15
CA TYR A 288 -9.48 -2.10 14.39
C TYR A 288 -9.73 -3.56 14.79
N ASP A 289 -8.85 -4.08 15.64
CA ASP A 289 -9.01 -5.41 16.24
C ASP A 289 -9.58 -5.25 17.66
N ALA A 290 -10.85 -5.61 17.83
CA ALA A 290 -11.55 -5.52 19.11
C ALA A 290 -10.96 -6.43 20.21
N ARG A 291 -10.10 -7.40 19.85
CA ARG A 291 -9.47 -8.33 20.81
C ARG A 291 -8.30 -7.69 21.58
N ILE A 292 -7.84 -6.50 21.18
CA ILE A 292 -6.66 -5.85 21.77
C ILE A 292 -6.95 -5.25 23.14
N THR A 293 -8.13 -4.67 23.33
CA THR A 293 -8.54 -4.09 24.61
C THR A 293 -10.05 -3.90 24.64
N THR A 294 -10.61 -3.81 25.84
CA THR A 294 -12.02 -3.44 26.00
C THR A 294 -12.21 -1.96 25.61
N PRO A 295 -13.31 -1.61 24.93
CA PRO A 295 -13.57 -0.22 24.54
C PRO A 295 -13.64 0.73 25.75
N SER A 296 -13.45 2.03 25.49
CA SER A 296 -13.64 3.07 26.49
C SER A 296 -15.03 2.96 27.14
N PRO A 297 -15.13 3.01 28.49
CA PRO A 297 -16.42 3.00 29.18
C PRO A 297 -17.25 4.26 28.90
N GLU A 298 -16.62 5.35 28.44
CA GLU A 298 -17.33 6.58 28.09
C GLU A 298 -17.83 6.57 26.64
N LEU A 299 -17.36 5.66 25.78
CA LEU A 299 -17.69 5.63 24.36
C LEU A 299 -19.20 5.66 24.05
N PRO A 300 -20.08 4.94 24.78
CA PRO A 300 -21.53 5.07 24.58
C PRO A 300 -22.05 6.50 24.81
N ARG A 301 -21.53 7.21 25.82
CA ARG A 301 -21.91 8.59 26.12
C ARG A 301 -21.37 9.57 25.08
N ILE A 302 -20.16 9.32 24.58
CA ILE A 302 -19.55 10.10 23.49
C ILE A 302 -20.44 10.03 22.23
N ARG A 303 -20.89 8.82 21.87
CA ARG A 303 -21.76 8.58 20.71
C ARG A 303 -23.11 9.29 20.83
N LEU A 304 -23.75 9.20 22.01
CA LEU A 304 -25.01 9.90 22.28
C LEU A 304 -24.86 11.42 22.14
N GLY A 305 -23.73 11.99 22.56
CA GLY A 305 -23.44 13.43 22.42
C GLY A 305 -23.23 13.90 20.98
N LYS A 306 -22.74 13.03 20.08
CA LYS A 306 -22.63 13.31 18.63
C LYS A 306 -24.00 13.24 17.94
N GLY A 307 -24.85 12.26 18.30
CA GLY A 307 -26.17 12.07 17.68
C GLY A 307 -27.22 13.14 18.01
N ALA A 308 -27.02 13.92 19.07
CA ALA A 308 -27.93 15.02 19.45
C ALA A 308 -27.64 16.36 18.76
N GLN A 309 -26.60 16.43 17.91
CA GLN A 309 -26.19 17.63 17.17
C GLN A 309 -26.37 17.52 15.65
N GLY A 310 -27.00 16.43 15.18
CA GLY A 310 -27.30 16.16 13.76
C GLY A 310 -28.75 16.44 13.41
#